data_AF-A0A550H9C5-F1
#
_entry.id   AF-A0A550H9C5-F1
#
_cell.length_a   1.000
_cell.length_b   1.000
_cell.length_c   1.000
_cell.angle_alpha   90.00
_cell.angle_beta   90.00
_cell.angle_gamma   90.00
#
_symmetry.space_group_name_H-M   'P 1'
#
loop_
_entity.id
_entity.type
_entity.pdbx_description
1 polymer ?
#
loop_
_entity_poly.entity_id
_entity_poly.type
_entity_poly.pdbx_seq_one_letter_code
_entity_poly.pdbx_strand_id
1 'polypeptide(L)'
;IVFSTSSLAGSTQVSGRIVETGLHKLEKLGLDPLVAKHAWGYAPIIPLHPRSGEAMGRTNDAILYGGTANYIVSYDDDEELEKIVKQAPSTSSKMMQEARELAQKNPRFLEIYKEAGFDFYRIDPNIFAPAIVSINNLKTGKTFRAGGLDIPVMKESLGL
;
A
#
# COMPACT_ATOMS: atom_id res chain seq x y z
N ILE A 1 1.12 -12.60 -20.85
CA ILE A 1 2.49 -12.21 -20.43
C ILE A 1 2.78 -12.92 -19.11
N VAL A 2 3.95 -13.54 -18.94
CA VAL A 2 4.35 -14.29 -17.73
C VAL A 2 5.73 -13.82 -17.28
N PHE A 3 5.95 -13.70 -15.97
CA PHE A 3 7.22 -13.33 -15.34
C PHE A 3 7.34 -13.99 -13.96
N SER A 4 8.57 -14.10 -13.45
CA SER A 4 8.84 -14.55 -12.08
C SER A 4 8.84 -13.38 -11.11
N THR A 5 8.38 -13.59 -9.87
CA THR A 5 8.49 -12.61 -8.78
C THR A 5 9.94 -12.19 -8.52
N SER A 6 10.90 -13.11 -8.73
CA SER A 6 12.35 -12.86 -8.57
C SER A 6 13.00 -12.24 -9.82
N SER A 7 12.24 -11.50 -10.64
CA SER A 7 12.75 -10.86 -11.86
C SER A 7 12.51 -9.35 -11.84
N LEU A 8 13.28 -8.61 -12.64
CA LEU A 8 13.10 -7.16 -12.78
C LEU A 8 11.69 -6.81 -13.25
N ALA A 9 11.18 -7.52 -14.25
CA ALA A 9 9.80 -7.36 -14.70
C ALA A 9 8.78 -7.60 -13.57
N GLY A 10 9.01 -8.61 -12.72
CA GLY A 10 8.21 -8.91 -11.54
C GLY A 10 8.20 -7.76 -10.53
N SER A 11 9.37 -7.27 -10.11
CA SER A 11 9.47 -6.13 -9.20
C SER A 11 8.83 -4.87 -9.79
N THR A 12 9.11 -4.57 -11.06
CA THR A 12 8.57 -3.38 -11.74
C THR A 12 7.05 -3.41 -11.83
N GLN A 13 6.45 -4.54 -12.21
CA GLN A 13 4.99 -4.62 -12.36
C GLN A 13 4.26 -4.67 -11.01
N VAL A 14 4.89 -5.16 -9.93
CA VAL A 14 4.29 -5.03 -8.58
C VAL A 14 4.32 -3.56 -8.15
N SER A 15 5.46 -2.88 -8.18
CA SER A 15 5.55 -1.46 -7.80
C SER A 15 4.68 -0.56 -8.69
N GLY A 16 4.53 -0.91 -9.97
CA GLY A 16 3.65 -0.21 -10.92
C GLY A 16 2.16 -0.24 -10.54
N ARG A 17 1.74 -1.12 -9.63
CA ARG A 17 0.35 -1.20 -9.13
C ARG A 17 0.04 -0.18 -8.04
N ILE A 18 0.96 0.70 -7.67
CA ILE A 18 0.77 1.62 -6.54
C ILE A 18 -0.52 2.46 -6.61
N VAL A 19 -0.94 2.87 -7.81
CA VAL A 19 -2.22 3.56 -8.02
C VAL A 19 -3.42 2.62 -7.93
N GLU A 20 -3.28 1.39 -8.43
CA GLU A 20 -4.35 0.39 -8.36
C GLU A 20 -4.63 -0.03 -6.92
N THR A 21 -3.59 -0.32 -6.13
CA THR A 21 -3.76 -0.72 -4.73
C THR A 21 -4.39 0.36 -3.88
N GLY A 22 -4.02 1.63 -4.08
CA GLY A 22 -4.65 2.74 -3.37
C GLY A 22 -6.10 2.96 -3.80
N LEU A 23 -6.41 2.91 -5.10
CA LEU A 23 -7.78 3.10 -5.58
C LEU A 23 -8.70 1.97 -5.11
N HIS A 24 -8.23 0.72 -5.18
CA HIS A 24 -8.97 -0.43 -4.68
C HIS A 24 -9.20 -0.36 -3.17
N LYS A 25 -8.23 0.14 -2.41
CA LYS A 25 -8.39 0.38 -0.98
C LYS A 25 -9.42 1.47 -0.69
N LEU A 26 -9.42 2.57 -1.45
CA LEU A 26 -10.42 3.64 -1.32
C LEU A 26 -11.83 3.13 -1.65
N GLU A 27 -11.98 2.31 -2.69
CA GLU A 27 -13.24 1.63 -3.05
C GLU A 27 -13.78 0.79 -1.89
N LYS A 28 -12.92 -0.03 -1.26
CA LYS A 28 -13.29 -0.81 -0.07
C LYS A 28 -13.73 0.03 1.13
N LEU A 29 -13.26 1.28 1.20
CA LEU A 29 -13.64 2.24 2.24
C LEU A 29 -14.91 3.05 1.88
N GLY A 30 -15.54 2.75 0.73
CA GLY A 30 -16.80 3.35 0.31
C GLY A 30 -16.66 4.48 -0.71
N LEU A 31 -15.45 4.80 -1.18
CA LEU A 31 -15.27 5.82 -2.23
C LEU A 31 -15.56 5.20 -3.60
N ASP A 32 -16.60 5.67 -4.30
CA ASP A 32 -16.85 5.26 -5.69
C ASP A 32 -15.62 5.57 -6.57
N PRO A 33 -14.97 4.57 -7.19
CA PRO A 33 -13.77 4.80 -8.00
C PRO A 33 -14.01 5.72 -9.21
N LEU A 34 -15.26 5.88 -9.67
CA LEU A 34 -15.61 6.75 -10.81
C LEU A 34 -15.49 8.26 -10.48
N VAL A 35 -15.40 8.61 -9.19
CA VAL A 35 -15.16 10.00 -8.77
C VAL A 35 -13.71 10.43 -8.99
N ALA A 36 -12.77 9.49 -9.12
CA ALA A 36 -11.38 9.77 -9.45
C ALA A 36 -11.23 10.17 -10.92
N LYS A 37 -10.71 11.37 -11.16
CA LYS A 37 -10.50 11.94 -12.51
C LYS A 37 -9.07 11.78 -12.99
N HIS A 38 -8.12 11.88 -12.07
CA HIS A 38 -6.70 11.65 -12.35
C HIS A 38 -6.06 10.93 -11.18
N ALA A 39 -5.02 10.15 -11.47
CA ALA A 39 -4.23 9.50 -10.44
C ALA A 39 -2.79 9.35 -10.89
N TRP A 40 -1.87 9.40 -9.93
CA TRP A 40 -0.46 9.08 -10.13
C TRP A 40 0.12 8.55 -8.84
N GLY A 41 1.20 7.80 -8.93
CA GLY A 41 1.85 7.26 -7.76
C GLY A 41 3.28 6.88 -8.06
N TYR A 42 4.02 6.63 -6.98
CA TYR A 42 5.39 6.19 -7.04
C TYR A 42 5.61 5.15 -5.95
N ALA A 43 6.28 4.06 -6.33
CA ALA A 43 6.78 3.06 -5.41
C ALA A 43 8.17 2.62 -5.91
N PRO A 44 9.10 2.34 -5.00
CA PRO A 44 10.44 1.91 -5.39
C PRO A 44 10.40 0.55 -6.09
N ILE A 45 11.24 0.38 -7.11
CA ILE A 45 11.50 -0.95 -7.67
C ILE A 45 12.54 -1.61 -6.77
N ILE A 46 12.13 -2.65 -6.05
CA ILE A 46 12.98 -3.28 -5.04
C ILE A 46 14.02 -4.21 -5.69
N PRO A 47 15.29 -4.18 -5.22
CA PRO A 47 16.32 -5.14 -5.57
C PRO A 47 15.85 -6.59 -5.55
N LEU A 48 16.26 -7.33 -6.56
CA LEU A 48 15.88 -8.72 -6.76
C LEU A 48 16.41 -9.60 -5.64
N HIS A 49 15.65 -10.64 -5.33
CA HIS A 49 16.06 -11.64 -4.36
C HIS A 49 15.84 -13.05 -4.94
N PRO A 50 16.83 -13.97 -4.84
CA PRO A 50 16.75 -15.30 -5.46
C PRO A 50 15.72 -16.22 -4.82
N ARG A 51 15.46 -16.07 -3.51
CA ARG A 51 14.37 -16.78 -2.82
C ARG A 51 13.03 -16.09 -3.13
N SER A 52 12.08 -16.83 -3.70
CA SER A 52 10.79 -16.31 -4.16
C SER A 52 9.93 -15.71 -3.05
N GLY A 53 9.91 -16.31 -1.85
CA GLY A 53 9.17 -15.78 -0.70
C GLY A 53 9.69 -14.42 -0.23
N GLU A 54 11.02 -14.24 -0.22
CA GLU A 54 11.65 -12.95 0.07
C GLU A 54 11.40 -11.93 -1.03
N ALA A 55 11.47 -12.33 -2.30
CA ALA A 55 11.15 -11.45 -3.42
C ALA A 55 9.72 -10.92 -3.32
N MET A 56 8.75 -11.81 -3.03
CA MET A 56 7.35 -11.43 -2.80
C MET A 56 7.19 -10.46 -1.64
N GLY A 57 7.78 -10.78 -0.47
CA GLY A 57 7.74 -9.91 0.70
C GLY A 57 8.28 -8.52 0.39
N ARG A 58 9.49 -8.47 -0.18
CA ARG A 58 10.17 -7.24 -0.62
C ARG A 58 9.32 -6.40 -1.57
N THR A 59 8.74 -7.02 -2.61
CA THR A 59 7.92 -6.29 -3.58
C THR A 59 6.64 -5.72 -2.97
N ASN A 60 6.03 -6.40 -1.98
CA ASN A 60 4.88 -5.87 -1.26
C ASN A 60 5.28 -4.77 -0.28
N ASP A 61 6.40 -4.91 0.44
CA ASP A 61 6.95 -3.87 1.31
C ASP A 61 7.17 -2.55 0.55
N ALA A 62 7.54 -2.63 -0.74
CA ALA A 62 7.66 -1.49 -1.64
C ALA A 62 6.38 -0.62 -1.69
N ILE A 63 5.22 -1.27 -1.67
CA ILE A 63 3.91 -0.61 -1.72
C ILE A 63 3.51 -0.17 -0.31
N LEU A 64 3.56 -1.11 0.64
CA LEU A 64 3.06 -0.95 2.01
C LEU A 64 3.82 0.12 2.80
N TYR A 65 5.13 0.25 2.57
CA TYR A 65 6.01 1.12 3.36
C TYR A 65 6.75 2.16 2.53
N GLY A 66 6.90 1.92 1.22
CA GLY A 66 7.60 2.81 0.29
C GLY A 66 6.70 3.55 -0.71
N GLY A 67 5.42 3.19 -0.79
CA GLY A 67 4.54 3.60 -1.87
C GLY A 67 3.72 4.84 -1.54
N THR A 68 3.57 5.74 -2.50
CA THR A 68 2.65 6.88 -2.43
C THR A 68 1.70 6.87 -3.61
N ALA A 69 0.40 7.03 -3.34
CA ALA A 69 -0.62 7.19 -4.37
C ALA A 69 -1.38 8.51 -4.18
N ASN A 70 -1.62 9.20 -5.29
CA ASN A 70 -2.25 10.50 -5.33
C ASN A 70 -3.43 10.45 -6.29
N TYR A 71 -4.53 11.08 -5.89
CA TYR A 71 -5.77 11.12 -6.65
C TYR A 71 -6.30 12.54 -6.72
N ILE A 72 -6.87 12.88 -7.87
CA ILE A 72 -7.72 14.06 -8.04
C ILE A 72 -9.14 13.53 -8.20
N VAL A 73 -10.02 13.91 -7.28
CA VAL A 73 -11.41 13.44 -7.23
C VAL A 73 -12.39 14.60 -7.34
N SER A 74 -13.63 14.29 -7.69
CA SER A 74 -14.75 15.23 -7.64
C SER A 74 -15.80 14.68 -6.69
N TYR A 75 -15.76 15.12 -5.42
CA TYR A 75 -16.56 14.56 -4.33
C TYR A 75 -17.29 15.65 -3.54
N ASP A 76 -18.52 15.38 -3.10
CA ASP A 76 -19.39 16.40 -2.50
C ASP A 76 -19.14 16.66 -1.01
N ASP A 77 -18.72 15.64 -0.25
CA ASP A 77 -18.51 15.73 1.20
C ASP A 77 -17.02 15.63 1.57
N ASP A 78 -16.43 16.78 1.90
CA ASP A 78 -15.03 16.87 2.34
C ASP A 78 -14.77 16.15 3.68
N GLU A 79 -15.72 16.14 4.61
CA GLU A 79 -15.54 15.52 5.93
C GLU A 79 -15.54 14.00 5.83
N GLU A 80 -16.45 13.45 5.02
CA GLU A 80 -16.46 12.04 4.69
C GLU A 80 -15.18 11.64 3.93
N LEU A 81 -14.79 12.43 2.93
CA LEU A 81 -13.56 12.20 2.18
C LEU A 81 -12.33 12.18 3.09
N GLU A 82 -12.23 13.10 4.05
CA GLU A 82 -11.13 13.12 5.01
C GLU A 82 -11.10 11.85 5.88
N LYS A 83 -12.27 11.36 6.34
CA LYS A 83 -12.37 10.11 7.11
C LYS A 83 -11.91 8.91 6.30
N ILE A 84 -12.34 8.81 5.04
CA ILE A 84 -11.90 7.76 4.11
C ILE A 84 -10.38 7.82 3.94
N VAL A 85 -9.82 9.00 3.64
CA VAL A 85 -8.38 9.17 3.41
C VAL A 85 -7.56 8.76 4.65
N LYS A 86 -8.01 9.10 5.86
CA LYS A 86 -7.34 8.70 7.11
C LYS A 86 -7.25 7.18 7.31
N GLN A 87 -8.17 6.41 6.73
CA GLN A 87 -8.20 4.94 6.81
C GLN A 87 -7.53 4.24 5.62
N ALA A 88 -7.17 5.00 4.57
CA ALA A 88 -6.64 4.45 3.33
C ALA A 88 -5.20 3.88 3.43
N PRO A 89 -4.26 4.42 4.22
CA PRO A 89 -2.91 3.87 4.29
C PRO A 89 -2.85 2.42 4.81
N SER A 90 -1.82 1.68 4.41
CA SER A 90 -1.54 0.30 4.87
C SER A 90 -1.52 0.17 6.39
N THR A 91 -0.98 1.19 7.07
CA THR A 91 -0.84 1.28 8.53
C THR A 91 -2.17 1.35 9.28
N SER A 92 -3.27 1.66 8.57
CA SER A 92 -4.61 1.77 9.14
C SER A 92 -5.37 0.43 9.09
N SER A 93 -4.81 -0.62 8.48
CA SER A 93 -5.41 -1.96 8.51
C SER A 93 -5.28 -2.61 9.90
N LYS A 94 -6.28 -3.40 10.28
CA LYS A 94 -6.33 -4.04 11.60
C LYS A 94 -5.17 -5.01 11.79
N MET A 95 -4.89 -5.83 10.78
CA MET A 95 -3.78 -6.79 10.82
C MET A 95 -2.42 -6.09 10.99
N MET A 96 -2.20 -4.95 10.33
CA MET A 96 -0.95 -4.18 10.50
C MET A 96 -0.83 -3.60 11.91
N GLN A 97 -1.95 -3.14 12.49
CA GLN A 97 -1.98 -2.61 13.85
C GLN A 97 -1.70 -3.71 14.88
N GLU A 98 -2.36 -4.85 14.78
CA GLU A 98 -2.14 -6.01 15.65
C GLU A 98 -0.70 -6.53 15.55
N ALA A 99 -0.19 -6.68 14.33
CA ALA A 99 1.17 -7.16 14.12
C ALA A 99 2.23 -6.14 14.62
N ARG A 100 1.95 -4.84 14.49
CA ARG A 100 2.78 -3.77 15.06
C ARG A 100 2.80 -3.82 16.58
N GLU A 101 1.66 -4.04 17.23
CA GLU A 101 1.57 -4.12 18.69
C GLU A 101 2.40 -5.29 19.24
N LEU A 102 2.35 -6.45 18.56
CA LEU A 102 3.13 -7.63 18.93
C LEU A 102 4.64 -7.43 18.71
N ALA A 103 5.03 -6.89 17.56
CA ALA A 103 6.43 -6.75 17.18
C ALA A 103 7.09 -5.45 17.69
N GLN A 104 6.32 -4.53 18.29
CA GLN A 104 6.72 -3.16 18.67
C GLN A 104 7.26 -2.29 17.51
N LYS A 105 7.16 -2.78 16.28
CA LYS A 105 7.52 -2.13 15.01
C LYS A 105 6.59 -2.63 13.92
N ASN A 106 6.50 -1.93 12.79
CA ASN A 106 5.83 -2.51 11.63
C ASN A 106 6.62 -3.77 11.17
N PRO A 107 5.96 -4.93 11.01
CA PRO A 107 6.61 -6.13 10.51
C PRO A 107 6.83 -6.04 9.00
N ARG A 108 7.73 -6.84 8.44
CA ARG A 108 7.83 -7.05 6.99
C ARG A 108 6.65 -7.88 6.51
N PHE A 109 6.25 -7.72 5.24
CA PHE A 109 5.15 -8.52 4.68
C PHE A 109 5.41 -10.03 4.76
N LEU A 110 6.68 -10.46 4.63
CA LEU A 110 7.03 -11.88 4.77
C LEU A 110 6.74 -12.42 6.18
N GLU A 111 6.90 -11.60 7.21
CA GLU A 111 6.62 -11.98 8.60
C GLU A 111 5.12 -12.10 8.81
N ILE A 112 4.34 -11.13 8.32
CA ILE A 112 2.87 -11.17 8.32
C ILE A 112 2.38 -12.42 7.59
N TYR A 113 2.95 -12.72 6.42
CA TYR A 113 2.58 -13.90 5.64
C TYR A 113 2.93 -15.21 6.35
N LYS A 114 4.06 -15.25 7.06
CA LYS A 114 4.45 -16.40 7.88
C LYS A 114 3.50 -16.60 9.07
N GLU A 115 3.12 -15.53 9.76
CA GLU A 115 2.16 -15.57 10.88
C GLU A 115 0.76 -16.00 10.43
N ALA A 116 0.37 -15.61 9.22
CA ALA A 116 -0.85 -16.10 8.57
C ALA A 116 -0.76 -17.59 8.15
N GLY A 117 0.37 -18.27 8.37
CA GLY A 117 0.58 -19.66 7.98
C GLY A 117 0.80 -19.86 6.49
N PHE A 118 1.36 -18.86 5.81
CA PHE A 118 1.53 -18.82 4.35
C PHE A 118 0.21 -18.95 3.58
N ASP A 119 -0.86 -18.40 4.13
CA ASP A 119 -2.19 -18.38 3.52
C ASP A 119 -2.67 -16.94 3.32
N PHE A 120 -2.79 -16.53 2.06
CA PHE A 120 -3.28 -15.20 1.68
C PHE A 120 -4.74 -14.95 2.11
N TYR A 121 -5.58 -15.99 2.24
CA TYR A 121 -6.97 -15.83 2.69
C TYR A 121 -7.06 -15.44 4.15
N ARG A 122 -6.00 -15.68 4.93
CA ARG A 122 -5.90 -15.27 6.33
C ARG A 122 -5.34 -13.87 6.50
N ILE A 123 -4.80 -13.27 5.44
CA ILE A 123 -4.33 -11.87 5.43
C ILE A 123 -5.52 -10.94 5.23
N ASP A 124 -5.60 -9.88 6.04
CA ASP A 124 -6.58 -8.82 5.82
C ASP A 124 -6.34 -8.19 4.43
N PRO A 125 -7.29 -8.27 3.49
CA PRO A 125 -7.10 -7.75 2.14
C PRO A 125 -6.96 -6.22 2.12
N ASN A 126 -7.25 -5.55 3.23
CA ASN A 126 -7.02 -4.12 3.41
C ASN A 126 -5.56 -3.74 3.66
N ILE A 127 -4.67 -4.71 3.88
CA ILE A 127 -3.24 -4.46 4.10
C ILE A 127 -2.54 -4.02 2.80
N PHE A 128 -3.08 -4.44 1.65
CA PHE A 128 -2.58 -4.11 0.32
C PHE A 128 -2.98 -2.67 -0.05
N ALA A 129 -2.32 -1.72 0.59
CA ALA A 129 -2.54 -0.31 0.40
C ALA A 129 -1.21 0.46 0.37
N PRO A 130 -1.19 1.68 -0.19
CA PRO A 130 -0.02 2.54 -0.17
C PRO A 130 0.39 2.93 1.26
N ALA A 131 1.67 3.24 1.43
CA ALA A 131 2.19 3.85 2.66
C ALA A 131 1.62 5.27 2.86
N ILE A 132 1.44 6.02 1.77
CA ILE A 132 0.84 7.36 1.76
C ILE A 132 -0.27 7.44 0.72
N VAL A 133 -1.40 8.03 1.12
CA VAL A 133 -2.49 8.39 0.21
C VAL A 133 -2.73 9.89 0.29
N SER A 134 -2.81 10.56 -0.86
CA SER A 134 -3.15 11.97 -1.00
C SER A 134 -4.32 12.15 -1.97
N ILE A 135 -5.34 12.91 -1.58
CA ILE A 135 -6.50 13.20 -2.42
C ILE A 135 -6.73 14.70 -2.49
N ASN A 136 -6.76 15.24 -3.71
CA ASN A 136 -7.20 16.60 -3.99
C ASN A 136 -8.65 16.57 -4.49
N ASN A 137 -9.54 17.34 -3.84
CA ASN A 137 -10.93 17.48 -4.27
C ASN A 137 -11.09 18.68 -5.21
N LEU A 138 -11.46 18.42 -6.47
CA LEU A 138 -11.67 19.45 -7.49
C LEU A 138 -12.80 20.41 -7.15
N LYS A 139 -13.83 19.95 -6.42
CA LYS A 139 -14.99 20.77 -6.10
C LYS A 139 -14.65 21.87 -5.09
N THR A 140 -13.77 21.58 -4.14
CA THR A 140 -13.48 22.46 -2.99
C THR A 140 -12.06 22.99 -2.97
N GLY A 141 -11.15 22.42 -3.77
CA GLY A 141 -9.72 22.74 -3.78
C GLY A 141 -8.94 22.18 -2.59
N LYS A 142 -9.59 21.52 -1.63
CA LYS A 142 -8.93 20.94 -0.46
C LYS A 142 -8.11 19.72 -0.82
N THR A 143 -7.04 19.50 -0.06
CA THR A 143 -6.19 18.32 -0.19
C THR A 143 -6.09 17.61 1.15
N PHE A 144 -6.39 16.32 1.13
CA PHE A 144 -6.32 15.43 2.29
C PHE A 144 -5.17 14.46 2.09
N ARG A 145 -4.38 14.22 3.14
CA ARG A 145 -3.23 13.33 3.07
C ARG A 145 -3.12 12.52 4.35
N ALA A 146 -2.88 11.23 4.21
CA ALA A 146 -2.68 10.32 5.33
C ALA A 146 -1.54 9.33 5.09
N GLY A 147 -1.03 8.76 6.18
CA GLY A 147 0.03 7.76 6.16
C GLY A 147 1.44 8.36 6.15
N GLY A 148 2.42 7.48 6.02
CA GLY A 148 3.84 7.82 6.09
C GLY A 148 4.69 6.67 5.56
N LEU A 149 5.88 7.01 5.07
CA LEU A 149 6.88 6.02 4.68
C LEU A 149 7.48 5.37 5.94
N ASP A 150 7.78 4.07 5.88
CA ASP A 150 8.51 3.36 6.93
C ASP A 150 9.91 3.00 6.43
N ILE A 151 10.83 3.97 6.57
CA ILE A 151 12.22 3.81 6.14
C ILE A 151 12.94 2.67 6.91
N PRO A 152 12.77 2.51 8.23
CA PRO A 152 13.33 1.37 8.95
C PRO A 152 12.94 0.01 8.37
N VAL A 153 11.65 -0.26 8.14
CA VAL A 153 11.20 -1.54 7.55
C VAL A 153 11.70 -1.70 6.13
N MET A 154 11.72 -0.62 5.35
CA MET A 154 12.27 -0.64 4.00
C MET A 154 13.76 -1.02 4.00
N LYS A 155 14.58 -0.45 4.88
CA LYS A 155 15.99 -0.83 5.02
C LYS A 155 16.14 -2.31 5.36
N GLU A 156 15.39 -2.79 6.34
CA GLU A 156 15.42 -4.20 6.75
C GLU A 156 15.01 -5.13 5.60
N SER A 157 13.96 -4.78 4.85
CA SER A 157 13.52 -5.54 3.68
C SER A 157 14.60 -5.62 2.60
N LEU A 158 15.35 -4.52 2.42
CA LEU A 158 16.48 -4.44 1.48
C LEU A 158 17.75 -5.14 2.01
N GLY A 159 17.85 -5.41 3.31
CA GLY A 159 19.06 -5.89 3.96
C GLY A 159 20.10 -4.79 4.20
N LEU A 160 19.64 -3.56 4.48
CA LEU A 160 20.44 -2.36 4.73
C LEU A 160 20.39 -1.92 6.20
#